data_AF-A0A150GNN2-F1
#
_entry.id   AF-A0A150GNN2-F1
#
_cell.length_a   1.000
_cell.length_b   1.000
_cell.length_c   1.000
_cell.angle_alpha   90.00
_cell.angle_beta   90.00
_cell.angle_gamma   90.00
#
_symmetry.space_group_name_H-M   'P 1'
#
loop_
_entity.id
_entity.type
_entity.pdbx_description
1 polymer ?
#
loop_
_entity_poly.entity_id
_entity_poly.type
_entity_poly.pdbx_seq_one_letter_code
_entity_poly.pdbx_strand_id
1 'polypeptide(L)'
;MAWALGRLLRFYEAQMSGDVPSWSRASQAAGGWRNRSHMQDGFGPSGISVDLSGGWYDAGDHLKLHLPLGQAASTLAYGILTWESAYRTAGVWDTAVRNIDWIASYMLKCYYKNSDTPSGNAFVGDVDTDHSKWWGRPEQQPEGGAQGSTGWRPVYSITAGGRGADIAAQGVATMVGAAMLLKRPGAFANATKAALLLSRARQLFEFAKTVPGSWSPPWGSNAYSSSSYLDDMTWAAAWLCRADVDAGVATGASTACSTALSYWDQVKNSGSYDVVWDQVAGLAAVLLRDTGAGGATYTASWDGYIQSIQNRWKSSLPYTPGGLAWLTAWGSCRHSANTALVLLAAARPDGGSGPGLTADARRERHCWARKQVSYMLGDNPRSQSFVVGFKPTAGHSSPQSPHHRSASCSPNYAITCDWNNLNAAGPSPSVLLGALVGGPGQDDSYADSRGDYVKNEVAVDYNAGYTGALAACTNALITAQGACRSCVATLTSKGQDPWQCHSCGTKGYTSDATIQTACFTQCVPSAVAKGIAWACADYCEAQANVAGDPSRASQCMSCVTAGKVNSGNVWGCQSCMTGTSSSTSRATCMSCVASNLLPTWQCPQCANAGSCRRRQMRHSL
;
A
#
# COMPACT_ATOMS: atom_id res chain seq x y z
N MET A 1 7.34 -11.62 -2.24
CA MET A 1 6.82 -10.25 -2.05
C MET A 1 7.69 -9.19 -2.71
N ALA A 2 9.00 -9.06 -2.42
CA ALA A 2 9.88 -8.06 -3.09
C ALA A 2 9.89 -8.18 -4.63
N TRP A 3 9.93 -9.41 -5.14
CA TRP A 3 9.80 -9.69 -6.59
C TRP A 3 8.43 -9.28 -7.19
N ALA A 4 7.36 -9.30 -6.39
CA ALA A 4 6.03 -8.88 -6.83
C ALA A 4 5.92 -7.35 -6.93
N LEU A 5 6.61 -6.60 -6.05
CA LEU A 5 6.55 -5.13 -6.03
C LEU A 5 6.98 -4.51 -7.37
N GLY A 6 8.05 -5.00 -7.98
CA GLY A 6 8.51 -4.51 -9.28
C GLY A 6 7.59 -4.88 -10.46
N ARG A 7 6.75 -5.91 -10.31
CA ARG A 7 5.73 -6.28 -11.30
C ARG A 7 4.48 -5.41 -11.18
N LEU A 8 4.09 -5.00 -9.97
CA LEU A 8 2.94 -4.12 -9.77
C LEU A 8 3.07 -2.79 -10.51
N LEU A 9 4.28 -2.23 -10.57
CA LEU A 9 4.54 -1.01 -11.33
C LEU A 9 4.43 -1.19 -12.85
N ARG A 10 4.55 -2.44 -13.36
CA ARG A 10 4.37 -2.73 -14.79
C ARG A 10 2.91 -2.63 -15.21
N PHE A 11 1.97 -2.83 -14.29
CA PHE A 11 0.56 -2.64 -14.58
C PHE A 11 0.28 -1.16 -14.92
N TYR A 12 0.73 -0.22 -14.09
CA TYR A 12 0.58 1.21 -14.37
C TYR A 12 1.27 1.65 -15.67
N GLU A 13 2.42 1.07 -16.00
CA GLU A 13 3.08 1.25 -17.30
C GLU A 13 2.21 0.77 -18.48
N ALA A 14 1.51 -0.36 -18.30
CA ALA A 14 0.58 -0.90 -19.28
C ALA A 14 -0.73 -0.11 -19.39
N GLN A 15 -1.06 0.72 -18.40
CA GLN A 15 -2.21 1.64 -18.45
C GLN A 15 -1.89 2.97 -19.14
N MET A 16 -0.63 3.29 -19.49
CA MET A 16 -0.29 4.60 -20.05
C MET A 16 -1.04 4.92 -21.35
N SER A 17 -1.73 6.05 -21.40
CA SER A 17 -2.35 6.65 -22.61
C SER A 17 -1.45 7.76 -23.17
N GLY A 18 -1.66 8.22 -24.40
CA GLY A 18 -0.81 9.22 -25.04
C GLY A 18 0.44 8.61 -25.66
N ASP A 19 1.51 9.39 -25.77
CA ASP A 19 2.79 8.94 -26.33
C ASP A 19 3.57 8.10 -25.31
N VAL A 20 3.24 6.80 -25.23
CA VAL A 20 3.78 5.88 -24.22
C VAL A 20 5.32 5.93 -24.21
N PRO A 21 5.94 6.35 -23.11
CA PRO A 21 7.34 6.73 -23.13
C PRO A 21 8.25 5.53 -23.27
N SER A 22 9.42 5.70 -23.90
CA SER A 22 10.38 4.61 -24.14
C SER A 22 10.97 3.98 -22.88
N TRP A 23 10.88 4.66 -21.72
CA TRP A 23 11.27 4.07 -20.45
C TRP A 23 10.22 3.10 -19.88
N SER A 24 8.96 3.20 -20.33
CA SER A 24 7.91 2.26 -19.96
C SER A 24 8.23 0.91 -20.57
N ARG A 25 8.28 -0.12 -19.73
CA ARG A 25 8.54 -1.51 -20.16
C ARG A 25 7.34 -2.11 -20.88
N ALA A 26 6.19 -1.42 -20.86
CA ALA A 26 5.06 -1.76 -21.69
C ALA A 26 5.19 -1.20 -23.12
N SER A 27 6.05 -0.20 -23.37
CA SER A 27 6.24 0.39 -24.71
C SER A 27 6.89 -0.60 -25.68
N GLN A 28 6.43 -0.64 -26.94
CA GLN A 28 7.08 -1.37 -28.03
C GLN A 28 8.55 -0.96 -28.21
N ALA A 29 8.90 0.30 -27.93
CA ALA A 29 10.28 0.78 -27.98
C ALA A 29 11.19 0.09 -26.94
N ALA A 30 10.62 -0.47 -25.88
CA ALA A 30 11.30 -1.24 -24.84
C ALA A 30 11.03 -2.75 -24.93
N GLY A 31 10.47 -3.24 -26.05
CA GLY A 31 10.10 -4.64 -26.24
C GLY A 31 8.77 -5.05 -25.60
N GLY A 32 7.95 -4.07 -25.19
CA GLY A 32 6.56 -4.27 -24.75
C GLY A 32 5.56 -4.33 -25.91
N TRP A 33 4.28 -4.08 -25.60
CA TRP A 33 3.16 -4.26 -26.52
C TRP A 33 2.23 -3.04 -26.65
N ARG A 34 2.46 -1.98 -25.86
CA ARG A 34 1.77 -0.69 -25.94
C ARG A 34 2.52 0.28 -26.86
N ASN A 35 1.81 1.20 -27.50
CA ASN A 35 2.39 2.27 -28.30
C ASN A 35 1.53 3.55 -28.14
N ARG A 36 1.83 4.61 -28.89
CA ARG A 36 1.11 5.88 -28.83
C ARG A 36 -0.39 5.71 -29.14
N SER A 37 -1.26 6.26 -28.30
CA SER A 37 -2.71 6.21 -28.45
C SER A 37 -3.40 7.48 -27.96
N HIS A 38 -4.57 7.79 -28.51
CA HIS A 38 -5.42 8.91 -28.07
C HIS A 38 -4.68 10.25 -28.02
N MET A 39 -3.95 10.55 -29.11
CA MET A 39 -3.12 11.76 -29.22
C MET A 39 -3.93 13.04 -29.49
N GLN A 40 -5.22 12.90 -29.81
CA GLN A 40 -6.17 13.99 -30.03
C GLN A 40 -7.08 14.23 -28.82
N ASP A 41 -6.85 13.54 -27.69
CA ASP A 41 -7.54 13.82 -26.44
C ASP A 41 -7.45 15.33 -26.11
N GLY A 42 -8.60 15.99 -26.05
CA GLY A 42 -8.72 17.43 -25.83
C GLY A 42 -8.89 18.32 -27.07
N PHE A 43 -8.68 17.77 -28.28
CA PHE A 43 -8.83 18.47 -29.56
C PHE A 43 -10.04 18.01 -30.41
N GLY A 44 -10.72 16.92 -30.03
CA GLY A 44 -11.85 16.36 -30.78
C GLY A 44 -13.15 17.21 -30.77
N PRO A 45 -14.28 16.70 -31.32
CA PRO A 45 -15.51 17.49 -31.55
C PRO A 45 -16.29 17.92 -30.28
N SER A 46 -15.76 17.66 -29.10
CA SER A 46 -16.14 18.23 -27.78
C SER A 46 -14.92 18.56 -26.93
N GLY A 47 -13.78 18.75 -27.59
CA GLY A 47 -12.53 19.18 -27.00
C GLY A 47 -12.57 20.64 -26.59
N ILE A 48 -11.60 21.03 -25.77
CA ILE A 48 -11.41 22.39 -25.28
C ILE A 48 -10.19 23.06 -25.94
N SER A 49 -9.68 22.48 -27.03
CA SER A 49 -8.47 22.92 -27.75
C SER A 49 -7.22 22.95 -26.87
N VAL A 50 -7.12 22.00 -25.93
CA VAL A 50 -5.96 21.81 -25.04
C VAL A 50 -5.48 20.38 -25.19
N ASP A 51 -4.17 20.17 -25.17
CA ASP A 51 -3.60 18.83 -25.12
C ASP A 51 -3.94 18.14 -23.80
N LEU A 52 -4.79 17.12 -23.86
CA LEU A 52 -5.12 16.23 -22.74
C LEU A 52 -4.60 14.80 -22.99
N SER A 53 -3.66 14.59 -23.91
CA SER A 53 -2.97 13.31 -24.09
C SER A 53 -2.08 12.97 -22.87
N GLY A 54 -1.85 11.68 -22.63
CA GLY A 54 -1.11 11.19 -21.46
C GLY A 54 -2.02 10.55 -20.40
N GLY A 55 -1.47 10.30 -19.22
CA GLY A 55 -2.19 9.72 -18.09
C GLY A 55 -2.32 8.20 -18.18
N TRP A 56 -3.22 7.64 -17.37
CA TRP A 56 -3.52 6.21 -17.35
C TRP A 56 -4.95 5.96 -17.83
N TYR A 57 -5.17 4.87 -18.53
CA TYR A 57 -6.50 4.29 -18.64
C TYR A 57 -6.93 3.71 -17.29
N ASP A 58 -8.21 3.82 -16.99
CA ASP A 58 -8.78 3.43 -15.71
C ASP A 58 -8.66 1.93 -15.44
N ALA A 59 -9.19 1.10 -16.34
CA ALA A 59 -9.34 -0.33 -16.11
C ALA A 59 -8.93 -1.14 -17.36
N GLY A 60 -9.80 -2.07 -17.77
CA GLY A 60 -9.69 -2.78 -19.05
C GLY A 60 -10.14 -1.96 -20.27
N ASP A 61 -10.51 -0.71 -20.05
CA ASP A 61 -11.09 0.24 -20.98
C ASP A 61 -10.12 1.35 -21.36
N HIS A 62 -10.59 2.37 -22.09
CA HIS A 62 -9.74 3.52 -22.46
C HIS A 62 -10.23 4.85 -21.87
N LEU A 63 -11.00 4.79 -20.78
CA LEU A 63 -11.46 5.97 -20.06
C LEU A 63 -10.34 6.57 -19.21
N LYS A 64 -10.39 7.88 -19.01
CA LYS A 64 -9.47 8.64 -18.14
C LYS A 64 -10.28 9.44 -17.13
N LEU A 65 -10.96 8.72 -16.25
CA LEU A 65 -11.85 9.29 -15.23
C LEU A 65 -11.05 9.75 -14.01
N HIS A 66 -11.13 11.03 -13.71
CA HIS A 66 -10.17 11.66 -12.79
C HIS A 66 -10.37 11.23 -11.32
N LEU A 67 -11.58 10.83 -10.89
CA LEU A 67 -11.82 10.32 -9.52
C LEU A 67 -10.96 9.08 -9.19
N PRO A 68 -11.13 7.92 -9.85
CA PRO A 68 -10.34 6.72 -9.54
C PRO A 68 -8.86 6.89 -9.91
N LEU A 69 -8.53 7.60 -11.00
CA LEU A 69 -7.13 7.85 -11.39
C LEU A 69 -6.38 8.64 -10.30
N GLY A 70 -6.98 9.73 -9.81
CA GLY A 70 -6.33 10.58 -8.82
C GLY A 70 -6.26 9.93 -7.45
N GLN A 71 -7.29 9.15 -7.07
CA GLN A 71 -7.23 8.35 -5.84
C GLN A 71 -6.16 7.27 -5.94
N ALA A 72 -6.07 6.55 -7.05
CA ALA A 72 -5.06 5.53 -7.27
C ALA A 72 -3.64 6.11 -7.23
N ALA A 73 -3.41 7.21 -7.94
CA ALA A 73 -2.11 7.86 -8.02
C ALA A 73 -1.65 8.40 -6.65
N SER A 74 -2.53 9.12 -5.94
CA SER A 74 -2.20 9.65 -4.61
C SER A 74 -2.02 8.54 -3.56
N THR A 75 -2.83 7.49 -3.59
CA THR A 75 -2.67 6.32 -2.70
C THR A 75 -1.37 5.56 -2.98
N LEU A 76 -1.03 5.38 -4.24
CA LEU A 76 0.25 4.79 -4.64
C LEU A 76 1.43 5.66 -4.18
N ALA A 77 1.34 6.98 -4.36
CA ALA A 77 2.35 7.93 -3.87
C ALA A 77 2.51 7.88 -2.34
N TYR A 78 1.40 7.76 -1.60
CA TYR A 78 1.43 7.52 -0.15
C TYR A 78 2.25 6.26 0.18
N GLY A 79 1.93 5.13 -0.45
CA GLY A 79 2.66 3.88 -0.26
C GLY A 79 4.16 3.98 -0.60
N ILE A 80 4.50 4.68 -1.68
CA ILE A 80 5.91 4.88 -2.09
C ILE A 80 6.68 5.71 -1.07
N LEU A 81 6.11 6.84 -0.61
CA LEU A 81 6.74 7.71 0.38
C LEU A 81 6.87 7.03 1.75
N THR A 82 5.82 6.35 2.19
CA THR A 82 5.75 5.74 3.53
C THR A 82 6.68 4.54 3.68
N TRP A 83 6.86 3.74 2.62
CA TRP A 83 7.78 2.59 2.60
C TRP A 83 8.92 2.76 1.59
N GLU A 84 9.48 3.96 1.50
CA GLU A 84 10.55 4.33 0.57
C GLU A 84 11.71 3.31 0.55
N SER A 85 12.12 2.82 1.73
CA SER A 85 13.17 1.80 1.85
C SER A 85 12.85 0.52 1.08
N ALA A 86 11.61 0.06 1.07
CA ALA A 86 11.20 -1.14 0.34
C ALA A 86 11.37 -0.95 -1.17
N TYR A 87 10.98 0.20 -1.72
CA TYR A 87 11.13 0.50 -3.15
C TYR A 87 12.59 0.68 -3.56
N ARG A 88 13.40 1.32 -2.70
CA ARG A 88 14.85 1.47 -2.93
C ARG A 88 15.57 0.13 -2.89
N THR A 89 15.35 -0.69 -1.86
CA THR A 89 15.96 -2.02 -1.74
C THR A 89 15.53 -2.95 -2.86
N ALA A 90 14.28 -2.84 -3.35
CA ALA A 90 13.81 -3.60 -4.50
C ALA A 90 14.32 -3.06 -5.85
N GLY A 91 15.07 -1.95 -5.88
CA GLY A 91 15.61 -1.36 -7.10
C GLY A 91 14.56 -0.75 -8.02
N VAL A 92 13.39 -0.38 -7.49
CA VAL A 92 12.24 0.09 -8.28
C VAL A 92 11.80 1.52 -7.93
N TRP A 93 12.53 2.21 -7.05
CA TRP A 93 12.28 3.60 -6.67
C TRP A 93 12.07 4.52 -7.88
N ASP A 94 13.05 4.56 -8.78
CA ASP A 94 13.00 5.42 -9.97
C ASP A 94 11.84 5.09 -10.92
N THR A 95 11.45 3.81 -10.98
CA THR A 95 10.29 3.38 -11.77
C THR A 95 9.00 3.85 -11.12
N ALA A 96 8.90 3.79 -9.79
CA ALA A 96 7.75 4.28 -9.04
C ALA A 96 7.60 5.81 -9.19
N VAL A 97 8.69 6.57 -9.07
CA VAL A 97 8.70 8.04 -9.26
C VAL A 97 8.22 8.41 -10.66
N ARG A 98 8.75 7.75 -11.71
CA ARG A 98 8.34 8.02 -13.10
C ARG A 98 6.87 7.68 -13.38
N ASN A 99 6.33 6.61 -12.79
CA ASN A 99 4.91 6.27 -12.91
C ASN A 99 4.03 7.39 -12.32
N ILE A 100 4.35 7.86 -11.12
CA ILE A 100 3.60 8.96 -10.49
C ILE A 100 3.78 10.28 -11.26
N ASP A 101 4.98 10.56 -11.77
CA ASP A 101 5.23 11.75 -12.59
C ASP A 101 4.41 11.75 -13.89
N TRP A 102 4.23 10.58 -14.52
CA TRP A 102 3.41 10.43 -15.72
C TRP A 102 1.96 10.86 -15.51
N ILE A 103 1.31 10.32 -14.48
CA ILE A 103 -0.07 10.67 -14.17
C ILE A 103 -0.21 12.10 -13.65
N ALA A 104 0.73 12.59 -12.85
CA ALA A 104 0.72 13.99 -12.38
C ALA A 104 0.90 15.00 -13.52
N SER A 105 1.66 14.64 -14.56
CA SER A 105 1.78 15.46 -15.78
C SER A 105 0.45 15.57 -16.53
N TYR A 106 -0.33 14.49 -16.56
CA TYR A 106 -1.69 14.53 -17.08
C TYR A 106 -2.61 15.40 -16.21
N MET A 107 -2.59 15.24 -14.88
CA MET A 107 -3.39 16.10 -13.98
C MET A 107 -3.05 17.59 -14.14
N LEU A 108 -1.78 17.91 -14.40
CA LEU A 108 -1.35 19.27 -14.69
C LEU A 108 -1.94 19.80 -16.00
N LYS A 109 -2.04 18.97 -17.06
CA LYS A 109 -2.72 19.34 -18.32
C LYS A 109 -4.23 19.52 -18.12
N CYS A 110 -4.84 18.65 -17.32
CA CYS A 110 -6.26 18.71 -16.94
C CYS A 110 -6.61 19.99 -16.19
N TYR A 111 -5.67 20.55 -15.43
CA TYR A 111 -5.73 21.92 -14.93
C TYR A 111 -5.33 22.93 -16.03
N TYR A 112 -6.19 23.05 -17.04
CA TYR A 112 -5.83 23.63 -18.34
C TYR A 112 -5.74 25.16 -18.40
N LYS A 113 -6.14 25.88 -17.34
CA LYS A 113 -6.03 27.35 -17.31
C LYS A 113 -4.86 27.77 -16.44
N ASN A 114 -3.76 28.17 -17.09
CA ASN A 114 -2.60 28.83 -16.47
C ASN A 114 -2.96 30.26 -16.01
N SER A 115 -3.83 30.37 -15.00
CA SER A 115 -4.19 31.62 -14.35
C SER A 115 -4.02 31.46 -12.84
N ASP A 116 -3.71 32.56 -12.16
CA ASP A 116 -3.77 32.64 -10.69
C ASP A 116 -5.22 32.60 -10.18
N THR A 117 -6.20 32.73 -11.08
CA THR A 117 -7.63 32.53 -10.81
C THR A 117 -8.09 31.20 -11.42
N PRO A 118 -8.07 30.11 -10.65
CA PRO A 118 -8.33 28.78 -11.18
C PRO A 118 -9.81 28.67 -11.59
N SER A 119 -10.09 28.29 -12.84
CA SER A 119 -11.47 28.33 -13.39
C SER A 119 -11.81 27.18 -14.35
N GLY A 120 -11.10 26.06 -14.24
CA GLY A 120 -11.36 24.88 -15.07
C GLY A 120 -10.54 23.65 -14.64
N ASN A 121 -11.20 22.49 -14.57
CA ASN A 121 -10.57 21.17 -14.50
C ASN A 121 -11.24 20.26 -15.52
N ALA A 122 -10.47 19.52 -16.31
CA ALA A 122 -11.00 18.73 -17.43
C ALA A 122 -10.48 17.29 -17.42
N PHE A 123 -11.26 16.34 -17.94
CA PHE A 123 -10.86 14.94 -18.09
C PHE A 123 -11.61 14.27 -19.25
N VAL A 124 -11.17 13.08 -19.66
CA VAL A 124 -11.51 12.52 -20.98
C VAL A 124 -12.23 11.18 -20.88
N GLY A 125 -13.26 11.04 -21.70
CA GLY A 125 -13.93 9.77 -21.98
C GLY A 125 -15.42 9.80 -21.62
N ASP A 126 -16.22 9.09 -22.41
CA ASP A 126 -17.65 8.86 -22.20
C ASP A 126 -17.86 7.35 -22.06
N VAL A 127 -18.43 6.93 -20.94
CA VAL A 127 -18.54 5.51 -20.55
C VAL A 127 -19.28 4.73 -21.64
N ASP A 128 -20.43 5.24 -22.06
CA ASP A 128 -21.31 4.53 -22.99
C ASP A 128 -20.63 4.30 -24.34
N THR A 129 -19.92 5.31 -24.86
CA THR A 129 -19.22 5.18 -26.13
C THR A 129 -18.01 4.24 -26.01
N ASP A 130 -17.15 4.45 -25.01
CA ASP A 130 -15.92 3.64 -24.85
C ASP A 130 -16.25 2.16 -24.63
N HIS A 131 -17.32 1.89 -23.87
CA HIS A 131 -17.73 0.53 -23.54
C HIS A 131 -18.57 -0.14 -24.61
N SER A 132 -19.38 0.57 -25.40
CA SER A 132 -20.26 -0.06 -26.39
C SER A 132 -19.72 -0.05 -27.83
N LYS A 133 -18.76 0.83 -28.16
CA LYS A 133 -18.32 1.05 -29.55
C LYS A 133 -16.96 0.45 -29.88
N TRP A 134 -16.14 0.11 -28.89
CA TRP A 134 -14.79 -0.36 -29.13
C TRP A 134 -14.35 -1.47 -28.18
N TRP A 135 -13.90 -2.57 -28.77
CA TRP A 135 -13.00 -3.53 -28.13
C TRP A 135 -11.80 -3.70 -29.04
N GLY A 136 -10.61 -3.36 -28.58
CA GLY A 136 -9.41 -3.41 -29.43
C GLY A 136 -8.25 -2.63 -28.83
N ARG A 137 -7.17 -2.50 -29.60
CA ARG A 137 -5.99 -1.73 -29.18
C ARG A 137 -6.34 -0.23 -29.07
N PRO A 138 -5.94 0.49 -28.02
CA PRO A 138 -6.16 1.93 -27.93
C PRO A 138 -5.46 2.68 -29.07
N GLU A 139 -4.35 2.15 -29.57
CA GLU A 139 -3.56 2.72 -30.67
C GLU A 139 -4.24 2.62 -32.05
N GLN A 140 -5.31 1.81 -32.16
CA GLN A 140 -6.08 1.63 -33.40
C GLN A 140 -7.53 2.14 -33.27
N GLN A 141 -7.91 2.66 -32.09
CA GLN A 141 -9.20 3.30 -31.93
C GLN A 141 -9.21 4.58 -32.75
N PRO A 142 -10.21 4.80 -33.63
CA PRO A 142 -10.39 6.07 -34.31
C PRO A 142 -10.40 7.23 -33.30
N GLU A 143 -9.99 8.43 -33.73
CA GLU A 143 -10.02 9.63 -32.90
C GLU A 143 -10.84 10.72 -33.61
N GLY A 144 -11.83 11.27 -32.91
CA GLY A 144 -12.77 12.26 -33.44
C GLY A 144 -14.10 11.65 -33.93
N GLY A 145 -14.87 12.46 -34.67
CA GLY A 145 -16.22 12.09 -35.12
C GLY A 145 -17.34 12.55 -34.18
N ALA A 146 -18.58 12.29 -34.59
CA ALA A 146 -19.78 12.71 -33.85
C ALA A 146 -20.01 11.88 -32.56
N GLN A 147 -20.81 12.41 -31.65
CA GLN A 147 -21.21 11.71 -30.42
C GLN A 147 -21.73 10.29 -30.71
N GLY A 148 -21.23 9.31 -29.95
CA GLY A 148 -21.58 7.90 -30.09
C GLY A 148 -20.85 7.14 -31.21
N SER A 149 -19.94 7.79 -31.95
CA SER A 149 -19.03 7.11 -32.89
C SER A 149 -17.83 6.47 -32.16
N THR A 150 -17.15 5.51 -32.79
CA THR A 150 -16.01 4.80 -32.19
C THR A 150 -14.87 5.72 -31.72
N GLY A 151 -14.69 6.87 -32.37
CA GLY A 151 -13.67 7.85 -32.01
C GLY A 151 -14.14 8.98 -31.11
N TRP A 152 -15.39 8.94 -30.66
CA TRP A 152 -15.92 9.94 -29.75
C TRP A 152 -15.32 9.77 -28.34
N ARG A 153 -14.42 10.69 -27.99
CA ARG A 153 -13.75 10.76 -26.69
C ARG A 153 -13.88 12.18 -26.14
N PRO A 154 -15.03 12.51 -25.52
CA PRO A 154 -15.32 13.88 -25.13
C PRO A 154 -14.51 14.33 -23.94
N VAL A 155 -14.43 15.66 -23.77
CA VAL A 155 -13.88 16.29 -22.58
C VAL A 155 -15.02 16.70 -21.67
N TYR A 156 -15.01 16.19 -20.44
CA TYR A 156 -15.81 16.76 -19.37
C TYR A 156 -15.03 17.87 -18.69
N SER A 157 -15.70 18.99 -18.42
CA SER A 157 -15.10 20.16 -17.76
C SER A 157 -15.90 20.54 -16.51
N ILE A 158 -15.18 20.79 -15.42
CA ILE A 158 -15.68 21.40 -14.19
C ILE A 158 -15.30 22.87 -14.25
N THR A 159 -16.27 23.76 -14.11
CA THR A 159 -16.08 25.23 -14.13
C THR A 159 -16.66 25.86 -12.86
N ALA A 160 -16.26 27.11 -12.60
CA ALA A 160 -16.75 27.86 -11.44
C ALA A 160 -18.29 27.95 -11.44
N GLY A 161 -18.91 27.73 -10.28
CA GLY A 161 -20.38 27.65 -10.12
C GLY A 161 -20.97 26.26 -10.39
N GLY A 162 -20.17 25.29 -10.84
CA GLY A 162 -20.54 23.88 -10.93
C GLY A 162 -20.26 23.09 -9.64
N ARG A 163 -20.37 21.76 -9.72
CA ARG A 163 -19.96 20.81 -8.68
C ARG A 163 -18.80 19.98 -9.22
N GLY A 164 -17.86 19.61 -8.36
CA GLY A 164 -16.77 18.70 -8.71
C GLY A 164 -15.54 18.82 -7.82
N ALA A 165 -15.78 19.11 -6.54
CA ALA A 165 -14.72 19.22 -5.55
C ALA A 165 -14.03 17.87 -5.29
N ASP A 166 -14.78 16.76 -5.36
CA ASP A 166 -14.31 15.38 -5.33
C ASP A 166 -13.20 15.13 -6.37
N ILE A 167 -13.48 15.45 -7.63
CA ILE A 167 -12.55 15.28 -8.75
C ILE A 167 -11.35 16.21 -8.61
N ALA A 168 -11.58 17.50 -8.36
CA ALA A 168 -10.51 18.48 -8.27
C ALA A 168 -9.55 18.16 -7.11
N ALA A 169 -10.08 17.72 -5.97
CA ALA A 169 -9.31 17.32 -4.80
C ALA A 169 -8.40 16.11 -5.07
N GLN A 170 -8.85 15.11 -5.85
CA GLN A 170 -7.99 13.99 -6.24
C GLN A 170 -6.83 14.42 -7.14
N GLY A 171 -7.04 15.41 -8.00
CA GLY A 171 -5.97 16.07 -8.76
C GLY A 171 -4.94 16.77 -7.85
N VAL A 172 -5.41 17.47 -6.80
CA VAL A 172 -4.54 18.10 -5.79
C VAL A 172 -3.68 17.05 -5.10
N ALA A 173 -4.29 16.01 -4.56
CA ALA A 173 -3.59 14.94 -3.85
C ALA A 173 -2.51 14.29 -4.72
N THR A 174 -2.83 14.03 -5.99
CA THR A 174 -1.88 13.46 -6.98
C THR A 174 -0.68 14.37 -7.22
N MET A 175 -0.93 15.67 -7.50
CA MET A 175 0.14 16.62 -7.79
C MET A 175 1.04 16.85 -6.57
N VAL A 176 0.48 16.90 -5.36
CA VAL A 176 1.27 17.04 -4.12
C VAL A 176 2.12 15.80 -3.87
N GLY A 177 1.54 14.59 -3.97
CA GLY A 177 2.29 13.34 -3.81
C GLY A 177 3.45 13.22 -4.82
N ALA A 178 3.19 13.58 -6.08
CA ALA A 178 4.22 13.63 -7.12
C ALA A 178 5.32 14.66 -6.82
N ALA A 179 4.94 15.88 -6.41
CA ALA A 179 5.90 16.91 -6.02
C ALA A 179 6.82 16.46 -4.88
N MET A 180 6.26 15.78 -3.87
CA MET A 180 7.04 15.24 -2.76
C MET A 180 8.02 14.15 -3.21
N LEU A 181 7.60 13.23 -4.09
CA LEU A 181 8.46 12.19 -4.65
C LEU A 181 9.60 12.78 -5.51
N LEU A 182 9.30 13.76 -6.35
CA LEU A 182 10.28 14.44 -7.21
C LEU A 182 11.30 15.28 -6.42
N LYS A 183 11.00 15.64 -5.16
CA LYS A 183 11.97 16.29 -4.25
C LYS A 183 12.93 15.30 -3.60
N ARG A 184 12.59 14.01 -3.52
CA ARG A 184 13.45 13.00 -2.89
C ARG A 184 14.66 12.69 -3.78
N PRO A 185 15.85 12.44 -3.21
CA PRO A 185 17.03 12.08 -3.99
C PRO A 185 16.81 10.81 -4.84
N GLY A 186 17.25 10.83 -6.10
CA GLY A 186 17.13 9.73 -7.05
C GLY A 186 17.47 10.20 -8.47
N ALA A 187 17.55 9.27 -9.43
CA ALA A 187 17.92 9.61 -10.81
C ALA A 187 16.86 10.49 -11.50
N PHE A 188 15.62 10.48 -11.00
CA PHE A 188 14.50 11.25 -11.52
C PHE A 188 14.00 12.33 -10.56
N ALA A 189 14.85 12.77 -9.61
CA ALA A 189 14.56 13.95 -8.82
C ALA A 189 14.44 15.18 -9.75
N ASN A 190 13.41 16.00 -9.54
CA ASN A 190 13.16 17.20 -10.34
C ASN A 190 12.52 18.29 -9.47
N ALA A 191 13.35 19.11 -8.82
CA ALA A 191 12.91 20.17 -7.93
C ALA A 191 12.05 21.23 -8.62
N THR A 192 12.37 21.58 -9.87
CA THR A 192 11.62 22.57 -10.66
C THR A 192 10.19 22.10 -10.93
N LYS A 193 10.03 20.86 -11.42
CA LYS A 193 8.71 20.27 -11.67
C LYS A 193 7.95 20.05 -10.36
N ALA A 194 8.63 19.66 -9.29
CA ALA A 194 8.02 19.54 -7.97
C ALA A 194 7.45 20.88 -7.48
N ALA A 195 8.19 21.98 -7.64
CA ALA A 195 7.72 23.31 -7.27
C ALA A 195 6.50 23.74 -8.11
N LEU A 196 6.52 23.48 -9.42
CA LEU A 196 5.40 23.73 -10.31
C LEU A 196 4.15 22.95 -9.88
N LEU A 197 4.28 21.64 -9.67
CA LEU A 197 3.16 20.78 -9.26
C LEU A 197 2.57 21.22 -7.93
N LEU A 198 3.41 21.55 -6.94
CA LEU A 198 2.91 22.01 -5.63
C LEU A 198 2.21 23.38 -5.73
N SER A 199 2.74 24.31 -6.52
CA SER A 199 2.09 25.60 -6.77
C SER A 199 0.72 25.43 -7.43
N ARG A 200 0.65 24.60 -8.48
CA ARG A 200 -0.59 24.31 -9.21
C ARG A 200 -1.59 23.51 -8.37
N ALA A 201 -1.12 22.63 -7.50
CA ALA A 201 -1.99 21.92 -6.56
C ALA A 201 -2.67 22.88 -5.57
N ARG A 202 -1.97 23.90 -5.06
CA ARG A 202 -2.60 24.92 -4.20
C ARG A 202 -3.66 25.71 -4.94
N GLN A 203 -3.40 26.11 -6.19
CA GLN A 203 -4.39 26.79 -7.02
C GLN A 203 -5.60 25.88 -7.30
N LEU A 204 -5.39 24.63 -7.68
CA LEU A 204 -6.48 23.67 -7.91
C LEU A 204 -7.30 23.44 -6.64
N PHE A 205 -6.68 23.42 -5.45
CA PHE A 205 -7.39 23.30 -4.19
C PHE A 205 -8.28 24.51 -3.89
N GLU A 206 -7.82 25.73 -4.17
CA GLU A 206 -8.69 26.92 -4.06
C GLU A 206 -9.85 26.86 -5.05
N PHE A 207 -9.65 26.36 -6.27
CA PHE A 207 -10.76 26.11 -7.19
C PHE A 207 -11.73 25.04 -6.69
N ALA A 208 -11.25 23.95 -6.12
CA ALA A 208 -12.10 22.89 -5.57
C ALA A 208 -13.08 23.44 -4.53
N LYS A 209 -12.65 24.42 -3.71
CA LYS A 209 -13.52 25.13 -2.75
C LYS A 209 -14.64 25.93 -3.42
N THR A 210 -14.47 26.37 -4.67
CA THR A 210 -15.48 27.14 -5.44
C THR A 210 -16.52 26.27 -6.14
N VAL A 211 -16.33 24.94 -6.15
CA VAL A 211 -17.23 23.98 -6.81
C VAL A 211 -17.70 22.88 -5.84
N PRO A 212 -18.25 23.25 -4.67
CA PRO A 212 -18.60 22.28 -3.63
C PRO A 212 -19.62 21.26 -4.14
N GLY A 213 -19.44 20.00 -3.74
CA GLY A 213 -20.29 18.90 -4.16
C GLY A 213 -19.60 17.92 -5.10
N SER A 214 -20.17 16.72 -5.17
CA SER A 214 -19.74 15.67 -6.08
C SER A 214 -20.08 16.00 -7.52
N TRP A 215 -19.18 15.64 -8.43
CA TRP A 215 -19.37 15.77 -9.86
C TRP A 215 -20.34 14.71 -10.40
N SER A 216 -21.05 15.03 -11.48
CA SER A 216 -21.79 14.07 -12.27
C SER A 216 -21.67 14.43 -13.75
N PRO A 217 -21.65 13.43 -14.66
CA PRO A 217 -21.57 13.70 -16.07
C PRO A 217 -22.83 14.44 -16.55
N PRO A 218 -22.69 15.49 -17.36
CA PRO A 218 -23.83 16.19 -17.95
C PRO A 218 -24.62 15.33 -18.96
N TRP A 219 -24.01 14.26 -19.47
CA TRP A 219 -24.63 13.24 -20.32
C TRP A 219 -23.85 11.92 -20.23
N GLY A 220 -24.52 10.82 -20.54
CA GLY A 220 -23.94 9.48 -20.49
C GLY A 220 -23.91 8.88 -19.07
N SER A 221 -23.55 7.61 -18.98
CA SER A 221 -23.46 6.88 -17.72
C SER A 221 -22.31 7.36 -16.83
N ASN A 222 -22.53 7.31 -15.50
CA ASN A 222 -21.48 7.57 -14.51
C ASN A 222 -20.93 6.25 -13.94
N ALA A 223 -19.74 5.84 -14.38
CA ALA A 223 -19.07 4.64 -13.86
C ALA A 223 -18.57 4.81 -12.41
N TYR A 224 -18.29 6.05 -11.98
CA TYR A 224 -17.68 6.37 -10.69
C TYR A 224 -18.47 7.47 -9.99
N SER A 225 -19.64 7.12 -9.47
CA SER A 225 -20.47 8.05 -8.70
C SER A 225 -19.88 8.30 -7.32
N SER A 226 -19.57 9.57 -7.02
CA SER A 226 -19.11 9.98 -5.69
C SER A 226 -20.28 10.08 -4.71
N SER A 227 -20.15 9.45 -3.55
CA SER A 227 -21.10 9.54 -2.43
C SER A 227 -20.85 10.76 -1.54
N SER A 228 -19.62 11.27 -1.55
CA SER A 228 -19.18 12.44 -0.79
C SER A 228 -17.98 13.08 -1.48
N TYR A 229 -17.89 14.41 -1.40
CA TYR A 229 -16.69 15.16 -1.79
C TYR A 229 -15.87 15.61 -0.57
N LEU A 230 -16.41 15.45 0.64
CA LEU A 230 -15.81 16.00 1.86
C LEU A 230 -14.59 15.19 2.29
N ASP A 231 -14.61 13.87 2.13
CA ASP A 231 -13.45 13.02 2.32
C ASP A 231 -12.36 13.31 1.29
N ASP A 232 -12.69 13.55 0.01
CA ASP A 232 -11.71 13.96 -1.00
C ASP A 232 -11.05 15.30 -0.64
N MET A 233 -11.86 16.29 -0.24
CA MET A 233 -11.34 17.58 0.23
C MET A 233 -10.47 17.42 1.49
N THR A 234 -10.84 16.52 2.40
CA THR A 234 -10.01 16.16 3.56
C THR A 234 -8.68 15.56 3.11
N TRP A 235 -8.70 14.65 2.14
CA TRP A 235 -7.51 13.98 1.59
C TRP A 235 -6.56 14.97 0.90
N ALA A 236 -7.09 15.85 0.05
CA ALA A 236 -6.32 16.90 -0.61
C ALA A 236 -5.68 17.87 0.39
N ALA A 237 -6.45 18.33 1.38
CA ALA A 237 -5.95 19.21 2.43
C ALA A 237 -4.88 18.51 3.29
N ALA A 238 -5.05 17.22 3.60
CA ALA A 238 -4.06 16.42 4.33
C ALA A 238 -2.74 16.30 3.57
N TRP A 239 -2.77 16.14 2.24
CA TRP A 239 -1.56 16.18 1.41
C TRP A 239 -0.85 17.52 1.46
N LEU A 240 -1.60 18.62 1.31
CA LEU A 240 -1.02 19.96 1.41
C LEU A 240 -0.43 20.21 2.81
N CYS A 241 -1.11 19.76 3.88
CA CYS A 241 -0.59 19.81 5.23
C CYS A 241 0.72 19.02 5.37
N ARG A 242 0.78 17.79 4.85
CA ARG A 242 2.01 17.00 4.86
C ARG A 242 3.14 17.69 4.09
N ALA A 243 2.84 18.31 2.94
CA ALA A 243 3.84 19.04 2.17
C ALA A 243 4.39 20.27 2.92
N ASP A 244 3.55 20.98 3.69
CA ASP A 244 3.98 22.08 4.57
C ASP A 244 4.89 21.57 5.69
N VAL A 245 4.49 20.48 6.36
CA VAL A 245 5.26 19.89 7.47
C VAL A 245 6.60 19.33 7.00
N ASP A 246 6.63 18.62 5.87
CA ASP A 246 7.87 18.14 5.25
C ASP A 246 8.79 19.30 4.82
N ALA A 247 8.25 20.49 4.57
CA ALA A 247 9.01 21.70 4.29
C ALA A 247 9.47 22.45 5.57
N GLY A 248 9.18 21.92 6.76
CA GLY A 248 9.57 22.49 8.05
C GLY A 248 8.59 23.52 8.61
N VAL A 249 7.39 23.67 8.03
CA VAL A 249 6.35 24.54 8.58
C VAL A 249 5.74 23.85 9.81
N ALA A 250 5.73 24.54 10.95
CA ALA A 250 5.07 24.04 12.15
C ALA A 250 3.57 23.81 11.90
N THR A 251 3.02 22.68 12.35
CA THR A 251 1.62 22.28 12.08
C THR A 251 0.61 23.34 12.50
N GLY A 252 0.83 24.03 13.63
CA GLY A 252 -0.04 25.11 14.12
C GLY A 252 0.02 26.40 13.30
N ALA A 253 1.05 26.58 12.45
CA ALA A 253 1.20 27.73 11.56
C ALA A 253 0.77 27.43 10.11
N SER A 254 0.55 26.16 9.76
CA SER A 254 0.12 25.77 8.41
C SER A 254 -1.38 25.97 8.22
N THR A 255 -1.76 26.85 7.30
CA THR A 255 -3.15 27.00 6.84
C THR A 255 -3.69 25.74 6.17
N ALA A 256 -2.83 24.95 5.51
CA ALA A 256 -3.25 23.68 4.92
C ALA A 256 -3.61 22.67 6.01
N CYS A 257 -2.83 22.59 7.09
CA CYS A 257 -3.16 21.75 8.24
C CYS A 257 -4.45 22.19 8.91
N SER A 258 -4.65 23.47 9.22
CA SER A 258 -5.91 23.94 9.81
C SER A 258 -7.13 23.65 8.90
N THR A 259 -6.98 23.80 7.59
CA THR A 259 -8.02 23.45 6.62
C THR A 259 -8.32 21.94 6.62
N ALA A 260 -7.28 21.11 6.71
CA ALA A 260 -7.46 19.65 6.77
C ALA A 260 -8.21 19.21 8.02
N LEU A 261 -7.93 19.84 9.17
CA LEU A 261 -8.67 19.60 10.41
C LEU A 261 -10.16 19.99 10.27
N SER A 262 -10.45 21.11 9.62
CA SER A 262 -11.82 21.59 9.40
C SER A 262 -12.64 20.65 8.49
N TYR A 263 -12.04 20.10 7.43
CA TYR A 263 -12.71 19.08 6.62
C TYR A 263 -12.81 17.73 7.35
N TRP A 264 -11.78 17.35 8.12
CA TRP A 264 -11.82 16.16 8.96
C TRP A 264 -13.01 16.17 9.93
N ASP A 265 -13.28 17.31 10.57
CA ASP A 265 -14.41 17.46 11.50
C ASP A 265 -15.77 17.22 10.85
N GLN A 266 -15.89 17.44 9.54
CA GLN A 266 -17.12 17.20 8.78
C GLN A 266 -17.29 15.73 8.38
N VAL A 267 -16.20 14.97 8.28
CA VAL A 267 -16.22 13.59 7.74
C VAL A 267 -15.99 12.50 8.80
N LYS A 268 -15.38 12.82 9.94
CA LYS A 268 -15.00 11.84 10.98
C LYS A 268 -16.16 11.01 11.54
N ASN A 269 -17.40 11.51 11.40
CA ASN A 269 -18.63 10.87 11.85
C ASN A 269 -19.52 10.38 10.69
N SER A 270 -18.98 10.23 9.47
CA SER A 270 -19.77 9.82 8.29
C SER A 270 -20.37 8.41 8.40
N GLY A 271 -19.83 7.56 9.29
CA GLY A 271 -20.22 6.16 9.41
C GLY A 271 -19.71 5.26 8.28
N SER A 272 -19.04 5.84 7.28
CA SER A 272 -18.34 5.09 6.24
C SER A 272 -16.96 4.70 6.73
N TYR A 273 -16.63 3.41 6.69
CA TYR A 273 -15.33 2.87 7.09
C TYR A 273 -14.73 1.97 6.01
N ASP A 274 -15.21 2.13 4.77
CA ASP A 274 -14.62 1.50 3.60
C ASP A 274 -13.44 2.34 3.10
N VAL A 275 -12.51 1.69 2.38
CA VAL A 275 -11.33 2.36 1.83
C VAL A 275 -11.27 2.07 0.33
N VAL A 276 -11.69 3.03 -0.48
CA VAL A 276 -11.86 2.88 -1.94
C VAL A 276 -11.82 4.25 -2.60
N TRP A 277 -11.87 4.30 -3.94
CA TRP A 277 -11.89 5.54 -4.72
C TRP A 277 -13.00 6.53 -4.31
N ASP A 278 -14.10 6.04 -3.75
CA ASP A 278 -15.25 6.83 -3.27
C ASP A 278 -15.16 7.21 -1.77
N GLN A 279 -14.21 6.64 -1.03
CA GLN A 279 -14.13 6.77 0.42
C GLN A 279 -12.66 6.81 0.86
N VAL A 280 -12.11 8.02 0.95
CA VAL A 280 -10.67 8.26 1.23
C VAL A 280 -10.38 8.79 2.62
N ALA A 281 -11.39 8.95 3.48
CA ALA A 281 -11.21 9.44 4.85
C ALA A 281 -10.25 8.57 5.69
N GLY A 282 -10.26 7.24 5.48
CA GLY A 282 -9.30 6.33 6.13
C GLY A 282 -7.85 6.57 5.73
N LEU A 283 -7.61 6.93 4.46
CA LEU A 283 -6.30 7.32 3.96
C LEU A 283 -5.90 8.70 4.52
N ALA A 284 -6.83 9.65 4.56
CA ALA A 284 -6.60 10.97 5.15
C ALA A 284 -6.24 10.88 6.64
N ALA A 285 -6.89 9.99 7.39
CA ALA A 285 -6.60 9.77 8.81
C ALA A 285 -5.15 9.32 9.04
N VAL A 286 -4.65 8.33 8.28
CA VAL A 286 -3.25 7.88 8.43
C VAL A 286 -2.25 8.93 7.95
N LEU A 287 -2.58 9.71 6.93
CA LEU A 287 -1.73 10.78 6.44
C LEU A 287 -1.63 11.94 7.43
N LEU A 288 -2.74 12.38 8.03
CA LEU A 288 -2.74 13.43 9.06
C LEU A 288 -2.07 12.99 10.35
N ARG A 289 -2.24 11.71 10.71
CA ARG A 289 -1.50 11.10 11.82
C ARG A 289 0.01 11.15 11.58
N ASP A 290 0.49 11.10 10.34
CA ASP A 290 1.92 11.25 10.04
C ASP A 290 2.41 12.71 10.20
N THR A 291 1.52 13.71 10.13
CA THR A 291 1.88 15.13 10.29
C THR A 291 1.81 15.61 11.73
N GLY A 292 0.95 15.00 12.56
CA GLY A 292 0.69 15.44 13.93
C GLY A 292 -0.07 16.77 14.03
N ALA A 293 -0.78 17.17 12.97
CA ALA A 293 -1.66 18.33 13.01
C ALA A 293 -2.71 18.22 14.14
N GLY A 294 -3.15 19.33 14.72
CA GLY A 294 -4.22 19.32 15.73
C GLY A 294 -3.87 18.67 17.08
N GLY A 295 -2.65 18.14 17.25
CA GLY A 295 -2.17 17.57 18.51
C GLY A 295 -2.97 16.35 18.99
N ALA A 296 -2.92 16.10 20.31
CA ALA A 296 -3.46 14.88 20.91
C ALA A 296 -4.97 14.67 20.65
N THR A 297 -5.76 15.75 20.58
CA THR A 297 -7.22 15.67 20.35
C THR A 297 -7.54 15.09 18.97
N TYR A 298 -6.90 15.61 17.92
CA TYR A 298 -7.14 15.12 16.55
C TYR A 298 -6.48 13.78 16.30
N THR A 299 -5.29 13.57 16.87
CA THR A 299 -4.66 12.24 16.91
C THR A 299 -5.64 11.17 17.41
N ALA A 300 -6.26 11.38 18.58
CA ALA A 300 -7.22 10.43 19.13
C ALA A 300 -8.44 10.21 18.21
N SER A 301 -8.88 11.27 17.50
CA SER A 301 -9.95 11.18 16.51
C SER A 301 -9.58 10.29 15.32
N TRP A 302 -8.37 10.44 14.75
CA TRP A 302 -7.91 9.60 13.65
C TRP A 302 -7.72 8.15 14.08
N ASP A 303 -7.14 7.93 15.26
CA ASP A 303 -6.95 6.58 15.80
C ASP A 303 -8.28 5.89 16.08
N GLY A 304 -9.28 6.62 16.59
CA GLY A 304 -10.65 6.11 16.75
C GLY A 304 -11.28 5.71 15.41
N TYR A 305 -11.12 6.53 14.37
CA TYR A 305 -11.63 6.22 13.04
C TYR A 305 -10.94 5.00 12.41
N ILE A 306 -9.60 4.91 12.53
CA ILE A 306 -8.82 3.75 12.10
C ILE A 306 -9.22 2.49 12.88
N GLN A 307 -9.55 2.62 14.17
CA GLN A 307 -10.08 1.51 14.97
C GLN A 307 -11.46 1.05 14.49
N SER A 308 -12.34 1.96 14.07
CA SER A 308 -13.63 1.61 13.46
C SER A 308 -13.45 0.87 12.12
N ILE A 309 -12.50 1.29 11.29
CA ILE A 309 -12.09 0.52 10.09
C ILE A 309 -11.63 -0.88 10.51
N GLN A 310 -10.69 -0.97 11.47
CA GLN A 310 -10.21 -2.27 11.96
C GLN A 310 -11.36 -3.17 12.42
N ASN A 311 -12.28 -2.65 13.24
CA ASN A 311 -13.40 -3.41 13.79
C ASN A 311 -14.34 -3.91 12.69
N ARG A 312 -14.71 -3.05 11.74
CA ARG A 312 -15.57 -3.42 10.60
C ARG A 312 -14.94 -4.56 9.80
N TRP A 313 -13.71 -4.38 9.37
CA TRP A 313 -13.07 -5.29 8.42
C TRP A 313 -12.61 -6.61 9.03
N LYS A 314 -12.28 -6.61 10.32
CA LYS A 314 -11.82 -7.82 11.01
C LYS A 314 -12.96 -8.61 11.64
N SER A 315 -13.97 -7.92 12.15
CA SER A 315 -14.95 -8.53 13.05
C SER A 315 -16.39 -8.50 12.52
N SER A 316 -16.72 -7.57 11.62
CA SER A 316 -18.11 -7.40 11.13
C SER A 316 -18.34 -7.91 9.72
N LEU A 317 -17.33 -7.87 8.85
CA LEU A 317 -17.45 -8.36 7.47
C LEU A 317 -17.42 -9.89 7.40
N PRO A 318 -18.11 -10.49 6.41
CA PRO A 318 -17.97 -11.90 6.14
C PRO A 318 -16.58 -12.22 5.58
N TYR A 319 -16.13 -13.44 5.83
CA TYR A 319 -14.88 -13.97 5.30
C TYR A 319 -15.18 -15.11 4.35
N THR A 320 -14.39 -15.22 3.29
CA THR A 320 -14.40 -16.45 2.49
C THR A 320 -13.87 -17.62 3.32
N PRO A 321 -14.20 -18.88 2.98
CA PRO A 321 -13.61 -20.04 3.65
C PRO A 321 -12.07 -20.03 3.70
N GLY A 322 -11.41 -19.50 2.66
CA GLY A 322 -9.97 -19.31 2.58
C GLY A 322 -9.43 -18.10 3.36
N GLY A 323 -10.30 -17.25 3.91
CA GLY A 323 -9.93 -16.20 4.86
C GLY A 323 -9.69 -14.80 4.26
N LEU A 324 -10.22 -14.52 3.06
CA LEU A 324 -10.30 -13.17 2.52
C LEU A 324 -11.46 -12.41 3.19
N ALA A 325 -11.20 -11.22 3.72
CA ALA A 325 -12.23 -10.30 4.20
C ALA A 325 -13.02 -9.77 2.99
N TRP A 326 -14.30 -10.13 2.88
CA TRP A 326 -15.06 -9.99 1.65
C TRP A 326 -16.18 -8.96 1.82
N LEU A 327 -16.02 -7.77 1.22
CA LEU A 327 -17.02 -6.69 1.31
C LEU A 327 -18.13 -6.85 0.27
N THR A 328 -17.74 -7.06 -0.99
CA THR A 328 -18.64 -7.11 -2.15
C THR A 328 -17.96 -7.90 -3.27
N ALA A 329 -18.75 -8.32 -4.28
CA ALA A 329 -18.25 -9.05 -5.44
C ALA A 329 -17.36 -8.18 -6.34
N TRP A 330 -17.60 -6.87 -6.36
CA TRP A 330 -16.84 -5.92 -7.17
C TRP A 330 -15.53 -5.54 -6.50
N GLY A 331 -14.41 -6.03 -7.03
CA GLY A 331 -13.10 -5.71 -6.49
C GLY A 331 -12.92 -6.20 -5.05
N SER A 332 -13.34 -7.43 -4.75
CA SER A 332 -13.20 -8.02 -3.41
C SER A 332 -11.74 -7.95 -2.92
N CYS A 333 -10.77 -8.21 -3.80
CA CYS A 333 -9.34 -8.09 -3.46
C CYS A 333 -8.91 -6.63 -3.25
N ARG A 334 -9.35 -5.68 -4.10
CA ARG A 334 -9.06 -4.24 -3.96
C ARG A 334 -9.44 -3.74 -2.57
N HIS A 335 -10.64 -4.12 -2.14
CA HIS A 335 -11.22 -3.75 -0.86
C HIS A 335 -10.36 -4.20 0.33
N SER A 336 -10.02 -5.48 0.42
CA SER A 336 -9.16 -5.98 1.50
C SER A 336 -7.74 -5.40 1.42
N ALA A 337 -7.23 -5.11 0.22
CA ALA A 337 -5.89 -4.57 0.00
C ALA A 337 -5.77 -3.11 0.47
N ASN A 338 -6.75 -2.28 0.15
CA ASN A 338 -6.80 -0.88 0.58
C ASN A 338 -6.91 -0.77 2.11
N THR A 339 -7.70 -1.63 2.74
CA THR A 339 -7.77 -1.68 4.20
C THR A 339 -6.48 -2.21 4.82
N ALA A 340 -5.83 -3.20 4.19
CA ALA A 340 -4.52 -3.69 4.61
C ALA A 340 -3.48 -2.56 4.62
N LEU A 341 -3.49 -1.68 3.60
CA LEU A 341 -2.63 -0.50 3.56
C LEU A 341 -2.85 0.41 4.79
N VAL A 342 -4.09 0.79 5.08
CA VAL A 342 -4.43 1.69 6.21
C VAL A 342 -4.00 1.08 7.54
N LEU A 343 -4.29 -0.20 7.77
CA LEU A 343 -3.91 -0.86 9.03
C LEU A 343 -2.40 -1.04 9.17
N LEU A 344 -1.67 -1.29 8.07
CA LEU A 344 -0.21 -1.35 8.08
C LEU A 344 0.42 0.03 8.33
N ALA A 345 -0.11 1.08 7.72
CA ALA A 345 0.31 2.46 7.96
C ALA A 345 0.14 2.86 9.43
N ALA A 346 -0.98 2.46 10.03
CA ALA A 346 -1.27 2.73 11.43
C ALA A 346 -0.55 1.78 12.41
N ALA A 347 0.09 0.71 11.92
CA ALA A 347 0.86 -0.24 12.73
C ALA A 347 2.37 0.05 12.76
N ARG A 348 2.83 1.06 12.01
CA ARG A 348 4.26 1.36 11.89
C ARG A 348 4.90 1.67 13.25
N PRO A 349 6.16 1.25 13.49
CA PRO A 349 6.84 1.50 14.77
C PRO A 349 7.06 2.98 15.08
N ASP A 350 7.30 3.80 14.06
CA ASP A 350 7.42 5.25 14.15
C ASP A 350 6.07 5.93 14.44
N GLY A 351 4.97 5.18 14.35
CA GLY A 351 3.71 5.45 15.04
C GLY A 351 2.98 6.74 14.67
N GLY A 352 3.51 7.56 13.76
CA GLY A 352 3.05 8.93 13.55
C GLY A 352 2.92 9.70 14.88
N SER A 353 1.94 10.59 14.96
CA SER A 353 1.57 11.32 16.17
C SER A 353 0.66 10.54 17.13
N GLY A 354 0.25 9.32 16.75
CA GLY A 354 -0.61 8.42 17.53
C GLY A 354 0.01 7.97 18.85
N PRO A 355 -0.81 7.56 19.85
CA PRO A 355 -0.27 6.82 20.97
C PRO A 355 0.42 5.57 20.43
N GLY A 356 1.56 5.22 21.02
CA GLY A 356 2.25 3.99 20.68
C GLY A 356 1.31 2.80 20.88
N LEU A 357 0.98 2.10 19.80
CA LEU A 357 0.23 0.87 19.89
C LEU A 357 1.00 -0.16 20.72
N THR A 358 0.27 -0.99 21.46
CA THR A 358 0.87 -2.16 22.10
C THR A 358 1.55 -3.04 21.06
N ALA A 359 2.54 -3.80 21.50
CA ALA A 359 3.19 -4.81 20.66
C ALA A 359 2.15 -5.76 20.03
N ASP A 360 1.14 -6.16 20.81
CA ASP A 360 0.04 -7.01 20.35
C ASP A 360 -0.82 -6.34 19.28
N ALA A 361 -1.30 -5.11 19.49
CA ALA A 361 -2.14 -4.42 18.51
C ALA A 361 -1.43 -4.21 17.17
N ARG A 362 -0.12 -3.89 17.20
CA ARG A 362 0.69 -3.82 15.97
C ARG A 362 0.78 -5.17 15.28
N ARG A 363 1.11 -6.23 16.02
CA ARG A 363 1.13 -7.59 15.49
C ARG A 363 -0.21 -7.94 14.87
N GLU A 364 -1.32 -7.63 15.54
CA GLU A 364 -2.67 -7.94 15.10
C GLU A 364 -3.02 -7.29 13.74
N ARG A 365 -2.68 -5.99 13.56
CA ARG A 365 -2.86 -5.27 12.29
C ARG A 365 -1.98 -5.85 11.18
N HIS A 366 -0.71 -6.08 11.50
CA HIS A 366 0.24 -6.70 10.57
C HIS A 366 -0.21 -8.11 10.13
N CYS A 367 -0.60 -8.95 11.10
CA CYS A 367 -1.07 -10.33 10.89
C CYS A 367 -2.23 -10.40 9.92
N TRP A 368 -3.25 -9.61 10.22
CA TRP A 368 -4.43 -9.52 9.39
C TRP A 368 -4.09 -9.06 7.98
N ALA A 369 -3.36 -7.95 7.85
CA ALA A 369 -3.06 -7.35 6.56
C ALA A 369 -2.24 -8.28 5.65
N ARG A 370 -1.22 -8.97 6.19
CA ARG A 370 -0.45 -9.93 5.40
C ARG A 370 -1.25 -11.17 5.05
N LYS A 371 -2.21 -11.60 5.87
CA LYS A 371 -3.12 -12.69 5.50
C LYS A 371 -3.90 -12.30 4.24
N GLN A 372 -4.42 -11.08 4.18
CA GLN A 372 -5.11 -10.56 2.98
C GLN A 372 -4.16 -10.49 1.77
N VAL A 373 -2.97 -9.91 1.93
CA VAL A 373 -1.97 -9.80 0.85
C VAL A 373 -1.48 -11.18 0.39
N SER A 374 -1.28 -12.14 1.30
CA SER A 374 -0.83 -13.49 0.98
C SER A 374 -1.91 -14.29 0.28
N TYR A 375 -3.17 -14.13 0.70
CA TYR A 375 -4.33 -14.68 -0.01
C TYR A 375 -4.33 -14.26 -1.49
N MET A 376 -4.14 -12.96 -1.77
CA MET A 376 -4.03 -12.42 -3.14
C MET A 376 -2.83 -12.97 -3.92
N LEU A 377 -1.75 -13.34 -3.21
CA LEU A 377 -0.57 -13.94 -3.80
C LEU A 377 -0.68 -15.46 -4.02
N GLY A 378 -1.73 -16.11 -3.49
CA GLY A 378 -1.98 -17.54 -3.70
C GLY A 378 -2.08 -18.40 -2.43
N ASP A 379 -1.90 -17.81 -1.25
CA ASP A 379 -2.08 -18.50 0.04
C ASP A 379 -3.58 -18.65 0.37
N ASN A 380 -4.24 -19.52 -0.39
CA ASN A 380 -5.65 -19.83 -0.28
C ASN A 380 -5.90 -21.30 -0.67
N PRO A 381 -7.07 -21.88 -0.33
CA PRO A 381 -7.35 -23.30 -0.54
C PRO A 381 -7.28 -23.76 -2.01
N ARG A 382 -7.30 -22.84 -2.97
CA ARG A 382 -7.26 -23.12 -4.41
C ARG A 382 -5.86 -22.95 -5.02
N SER A 383 -4.86 -22.54 -4.23
CA SER A 383 -3.53 -22.15 -4.71
C SER A 383 -3.61 -21.14 -5.88
N GLN A 384 -4.59 -20.24 -5.84
CA GLN A 384 -4.87 -19.28 -6.91
C GLN A 384 -4.27 -17.92 -6.54
N SER A 385 -3.23 -17.46 -7.25
CA SER A 385 -2.88 -16.05 -7.19
C SER A 385 -3.95 -15.22 -7.90
N PHE A 386 -4.24 -14.03 -7.40
CA PHE A 386 -5.09 -13.04 -8.05
C PHE A 386 -4.28 -11.94 -8.73
N VAL A 387 -2.96 -12.14 -8.90
CA VAL A 387 -2.06 -11.20 -9.55
C VAL A 387 -1.54 -11.79 -10.86
N VAL A 388 -1.82 -11.11 -11.98
CA VAL A 388 -1.43 -11.56 -13.31
C VAL A 388 0.09 -11.73 -13.39
N GLY A 389 0.51 -12.92 -13.83
CA GLY A 389 1.92 -13.27 -14.01
C GLY A 389 2.70 -13.47 -12.69
N PHE A 390 2.02 -13.70 -11.58
CA PHE A 390 2.63 -14.09 -10.31
C PHE A 390 2.17 -15.49 -9.90
N LYS A 391 3.12 -16.42 -9.76
CA LYS A 391 2.90 -17.80 -9.29
C LYS A 391 3.96 -18.14 -8.25
N PRO A 392 3.63 -18.24 -6.95
CA PRO A 392 4.61 -18.57 -5.91
C PRO A 392 5.36 -19.87 -6.16
N THR A 393 4.66 -20.89 -6.64
CA THR A 393 5.19 -22.22 -6.98
C THR A 393 4.55 -22.73 -8.26
N ALA A 394 5.07 -23.82 -8.83
CA ALA A 394 4.50 -24.47 -10.01
C ALA A 394 3.07 -25.02 -9.78
N GLY A 395 2.70 -25.27 -8.53
CA GLY A 395 1.34 -25.71 -8.16
C GLY A 395 0.32 -24.58 -8.08
N HIS A 396 0.73 -23.32 -8.26
CA HIS A 396 -0.18 -22.18 -8.23
C HIS A 396 -0.65 -21.77 -9.63
N SER A 397 -1.90 -21.33 -9.68
CA SER A 397 -2.48 -20.65 -10.84
C SER A 397 -2.35 -19.13 -10.71
N SER A 398 -2.37 -18.43 -11.84
CA SER A 398 -2.45 -16.96 -11.90
C SER A 398 -3.42 -16.58 -13.01
N PRO A 399 -4.09 -15.43 -12.94
CA PRO A 399 -5.01 -15.02 -14.00
C PRO A 399 -4.26 -14.87 -15.32
N GLN A 400 -4.89 -15.33 -16.39
CA GLN A 400 -4.37 -15.29 -17.75
C GLN A 400 -5.29 -14.53 -18.70
N SER A 401 -6.56 -14.37 -18.34
CA SER A 401 -7.58 -13.74 -19.17
C SER A 401 -8.26 -12.57 -18.44
N PRO A 402 -7.50 -11.55 -17.98
CA PRO A 402 -8.10 -10.37 -17.37
C PRO A 402 -9.02 -9.67 -18.37
N HIS A 403 -10.12 -9.09 -17.88
CA HIS A 403 -11.05 -8.26 -18.67
C HIS A 403 -10.35 -6.96 -19.05
N HIS A 404 -9.52 -7.01 -20.10
CA HIS A 404 -8.67 -5.89 -20.50
C HIS A 404 -8.45 -5.88 -22.02
N ARG A 405 -8.93 -4.82 -22.69
CA ARG A 405 -8.93 -4.68 -24.16
C ARG A 405 -7.55 -4.86 -24.77
N SER A 406 -6.59 -4.00 -24.42
CA SER A 406 -5.28 -4.01 -25.08
C SER A 406 -4.49 -5.31 -24.82
N ALA A 407 -4.52 -5.85 -23.60
CA ALA A 407 -3.93 -7.14 -23.26
C ALA A 407 -4.51 -8.32 -24.07
N SER A 408 -5.80 -8.29 -24.41
CA SER A 408 -6.48 -9.30 -25.24
C SER A 408 -6.08 -9.27 -26.72
N CYS A 409 -5.36 -8.24 -27.15
CA CYS A 409 -4.87 -8.08 -28.50
C CYS A 409 -3.47 -8.67 -28.68
N SER A 410 -3.22 -9.25 -29.86
CA SER A 410 -1.87 -9.67 -30.25
C SER A 410 -0.89 -8.48 -30.24
N PRO A 411 0.37 -8.65 -29.79
CA PRO A 411 1.39 -7.61 -29.92
C PRO A 411 1.75 -7.31 -31.38
N ASN A 412 1.40 -8.19 -32.32
CA ASN A 412 1.50 -7.92 -33.76
C ASN A 412 0.28 -7.09 -34.22
N TYR A 413 0.51 -5.82 -34.56
CA TYR A 413 -0.54 -4.86 -34.96
C TYR A 413 -1.19 -5.18 -36.31
N ALA A 414 -0.57 -6.04 -37.13
CA ALA A 414 -1.17 -6.54 -38.37
C ALA A 414 -2.31 -7.54 -38.12
N ILE A 415 -2.38 -8.12 -36.92
CA ILE A 415 -3.47 -9.02 -36.54
C ILE A 415 -4.63 -8.16 -36.00
N THR A 416 -5.80 -8.30 -36.62
CA THR A 416 -7.05 -7.64 -36.19
C THR A 416 -7.31 -7.88 -34.71
N CYS A 417 -7.74 -6.84 -34.00
CA CYS A 417 -8.27 -6.95 -32.65
C CYS A 417 -9.61 -6.25 -32.56
N ASP A 418 -10.66 -7.00 -32.27
CA ASP A 418 -12.04 -6.54 -32.23
C ASP A 418 -12.83 -7.28 -31.12
N TRP A 419 -14.15 -7.17 -31.11
CA TRP A 419 -15.04 -7.84 -30.15
C TRP A 419 -14.87 -9.37 -30.08
N ASN A 420 -14.32 -10.02 -31.10
CA ASN A 420 -14.01 -11.45 -31.02
C ASN A 420 -12.92 -11.73 -29.98
N ASN A 421 -12.00 -10.77 -29.73
CA ASN A 421 -10.95 -10.91 -28.73
C ASN A 421 -11.47 -10.88 -27.29
N LEU A 422 -12.61 -10.23 -27.03
CA LEU A 422 -13.30 -10.34 -25.73
C LEU A 422 -13.63 -11.81 -25.42
N ASN A 423 -14.20 -12.50 -26.42
CA ASN A 423 -14.70 -13.87 -26.28
C ASN A 423 -13.69 -14.94 -26.71
N ALA A 424 -12.47 -14.56 -27.10
CA ALA A 424 -11.45 -15.49 -27.58
C ALA A 424 -11.08 -16.50 -26.49
N ALA A 425 -11.00 -17.77 -26.88
CA ALA A 425 -10.57 -18.84 -25.98
C ALA A 425 -9.08 -18.71 -25.63
N GLY A 426 -8.73 -19.12 -24.42
CA GLY A 426 -7.34 -19.11 -23.94
C GLY A 426 -6.86 -17.76 -23.41
N PRO A 427 -5.57 -17.70 -23.03
CA PRO A 427 -4.98 -16.56 -22.35
C PRO A 427 -4.94 -15.30 -23.22
N SER A 428 -4.95 -14.13 -22.59
CA SER A 428 -4.67 -12.87 -23.28
C SER A 428 -3.27 -12.91 -23.93
N PRO A 429 -3.13 -12.55 -25.23
CA PRO A 429 -1.85 -12.63 -25.94
C PRO A 429 -0.73 -11.80 -25.31
N SER A 430 -1.08 -10.67 -24.69
CA SER A 430 -0.14 -9.81 -23.97
C SER A 430 -0.35 -9.96 -22.47
N VAL A 431 0.71 -10.37 -21.76
CA VAL A 431 0.62 -10.60 -20.30
C VAL A 431 0.61 -9.27 -19.55
N LEU A 432 -0.50 -8.97 -18.88
CA LEU A 432 -0.70 -7.75 -18.10
C LEU A 432 -0.05 -7.85 -16.71
N LEU A 433 1.28 -7.94 -16.69
CA LEU A 433 2.07 -8.23 -15.49
C LEU A 433 1.72 -7.30 -14.31
N GLY A 434 1.40 -7.92 -13.16
CA GLY A 434 1.17 -7.22 -11.91
C GLY A 434 -0.26 -6.72 -11.69
N ALA A 435 -1.17 -6.85 -12.66
CA ALA A 435 -2.56 -6.47 -12.44
C ALA A 435 -3.21 -7.35 -11.36
N LEU A 436 -3.84 -6.71 -10.37
CA LEU A 436 -4.68 -7.39 -9.38
C LEU A 436 -6.09 -7.51 -9.95
N VAL A 437 -6.57 -8.73 -10.13
CA VAL A 437 -7.95 -8.93 -10.60
C VAL A 437 -8.96 -8.70 -9.47
N GLY A 438 -10.23 -8.52 -9.83
CA GLY A 438 -11.32 -8.26 -8.87
C GLY A 438 -11.35 -9.22 -7.69
N GLY A 439 -11.16 -10.52 -7.95
CA GLY A 439 -11.00 -11.54 -6.92
C GLY A 439 -12.09 -12.61 -6.96
N PRO A 440 -12.17 -13.45 -5.92
CA PRO A 440 -13.10 -14.57 -5.89
C PRO A 440 -14.51 -14.15 -5.42
N GLY A 441 -15.47 -15.05 -5.65
CA GLY A 441 -16.74 -15.03 -4.93
C GLY A 441 -16.54 -15.24 -3.43
N GLN A 442 -17.61 -15.02 -2.66
CA GLN A 442 -17.59 -15.17 -1.19
C GLN A 442 -17.26 -16.61 -0.74
N ASP A 443 -17.42 -17.59 -1.62
CA ASP A 443 -17.12 -19.01 -1.42
C ASP A 443 -15.72 -19.43 -1.94
N ASP A 444 -14.81 -18.47 -2.15
CA ASP A 444 -13.52 -18.62 -2.83
C ASP A 444 -13.62 -19.02 -4.32
N SER A 445 -14.81 -19.07 -4.93
CA SER A 445 -14.95 -19.47 -6.33
C SER A 445 -14.35 -18.42 -7.28
N TYR A 446 -13.46 -18.86 -8.16
CA TYR A 446 -12.86 -18.02 -9.19
C TYR A 446 -12.72 -18.82 -10.49
N ALA A 447 -13.18 -18.21 -11.58
CA ALA A 447 -13.00 -18.69 -12.94
C ALA A 447 -12.25 -17.61 -13.70
N ASP A 448 -11.17 -17.99 -14.39
CA ASP A 448 -10.35 -17.08 -15.19
C ASP A 448 -11.03 -16.91 -16.56
N SER A 449 -11.85 -15.87 -16.68
CA SER A 449 -12.69 -15.61 -17.85
C SER A 449 -12.68 -14.13 -18.18
N ARG A 450 -12.28 -13.81 -19.42
CA ARG A 450 -12.25 -12.44 -19.92
C ARG A 450 -13.62 -11.79 -19.95
N GLY A 451 -14.68 -12.58 -20.14
CA GLY A 451 -16.07 -12.09 -20.11
C GLY A 451 -16.60 -11.80 -18.71
N ASP A 452 -15.94 -12.31 -17.65
CA ASP A 452 -16.32 -12.07 -16.26
C ASP A 452 -15.64 -10.77 -15.76
N TYR A 453 -16.25 -9.64 -16.08
CA TYR A 453 -15.81 -8.32 -15.64
C TYR A 453 -15.97 -8.10 -14.12
N VAL A 454 -16.54 -9.03 -13.35
CA VAL A 454 -16.59 -8.89 -11.87
C VAL A 454 -15.33 -9.46 -11.25
N LYS A 455 -14.99 -10.71 -11.60
CA LYS A 455 -13.85 -11.42 -11.00
C LYS A 455 -12.52 -11.14 -11.71
N ASN A 456 -12.56 -10.82 -13.00
CA ASN A 456 -11.38 -10.65 -13.86
C ASN A 456 -11.13 -9.21 -14.30
N GLU A 457 -11.94 -8.25 -13.86
CA GLU A 457 -11.61 -6.83 -14.00
C GLU A 457 -10.31 -6.49 -13.28
N VAL A 458 -9.59 -5.54 -13.86
CA VAL A 458 -8.33 -4.99 -13.37
C VAL A 458 -8.44 -3.47 -13.51
N ALA A 459 -8.00 -2.71 -12.50
CA ALA A 459 -8.11 -1.26 -12.50
C ALA A 459 -6.99 -0.60 -11.70
N VAL A 460 -6.69 0.67 -12.03
CA VAL A 460 -5.63 1.44 -11.34
C VAL A 460 -5.85 1.53 -9.84
N ASP A 461 -7.10 1.66 -9.39
CA ASP A 461 -7.47 1.71 -7.97
C ASP A 461 -7.38 0.34 -7.29
N TYR A 462 -7.57 -0.77 -8.02
CA TYR A 462 -7.41 -2.12 -7.49
C TYR A 462 -5.96 -2.37 -7.04
N ASN A 463 -5.02 -1.85 -7.81
CA ASN A 463 -3.59 -2.01 -7.57
C ASN A 463 -3.01 -1.03 -6.54
N ALA A 464 -3.67 0.10 -6.26
CA ALA A 464 -3.07 1.21 -5.54
C ALA A 464 -2.76 0.87 -4.07
N GLY A 465 -3.79 0.53 -3.29
CA GLY A 465 -3.59 0.11 -1.90
C GLY A 465 -2.80 -1.18 -1.78
N TYR A 466 -3.00 -2.11 -2.73
CA TYR A 466 -2.27 -3.37 -2.79
C TYR A 466 -0.76 -3.17 -2.90
N THR A 467 -0.30 -2.23 -3.73
CA THR A 467 1.14 -1.97 -3.92
C THR A 467 1.78 -1.45 -2.63
N GLY A 468 1.12 -0.52 -1.93
CA GLY A 468 1.58 -0.03 -0.63
C GLY A 468 1.55 -1.11 0.46
N ALA A 469 0.47 -1.89 0.55
CA ALA A 469 0.36 -2.99 1.50
C ALA A 469 1.41 -4.09 1.27
N LEU A 470 1.69 -4.40 0.00
CA LEU A 470 2.76 -5.33 -0.36
C LEU A 470 4.11 -4.77 0.07
N ALA A 471 4.44 -3.51 -0.24
CA ALA A 471 5.70 -2.87 0.16
C ALA A 471 5.89 -2.93 1.69
N ALA A 472 4.85 -2.60 2.46
CA ALA A 472 4.85 -2.74 3.91
C ALA A 472 5.13 -4.19 4.38
N CYS A 473 4.60 -5.18 3.66
CA CYS A 473 4.83 -6.61 3.94
C CYS A 473 6.19 -7.15 3.43
N THR A 474 6.84 -6.47 2.48
CA THR A 474 8.18 -6.85 1.96
C THR A 474 9.30 -6.65 2.98
N ASN A 475 9.00 -5.99 4.10
CA ASN A 475 9.89 -5.56 5.17
C ASN A 475 11.36 -5.95 4.96
N ALA A 476 12.11 -5.03 4.34
CA ALA A 476 13.56 -5.12 4.11
C ALA A 476 14.36 -5.35 5.40
N LEU A 477 13.72 -5.24 6.57
CA LEU A 477 14.30 -5.59 7.84
C LEU A 477 14.49 -7.10 8.02
N ILE A 478 13.78 -8.00 7.31
CA ILE A 478 14.07 -9.45 7.37
C ILE A 478 15.18 -9.79 6.36
N THR A 479 16.43 -9.78 6.83
CA THR A 479 17.61 -10.13 6.03
C THR A 479 17.83 -11.63 5.96
N ALA A 480 17.46 -12.40 7.00
CA ALA A 480 17.56 -13.86 7.05
C ALA A 480 16.33 -14.57 6.44
N GLN A 481 16.02 -14.29 5.17
CA GLN A 481 14.78 -14.78 4.54
C GLN A 481 14.66 -16.31 4.49
N GLY A 482 15.77 -17.03 4.32
CA GLY A 482 15.79 -18.50 4.34
C GLY A 482 15.39 -19.07 5.71
N ALA A 483 15.97 -18.52 6.77
CA ALA A 483 15.65 -18.88 8.15
C ALA A 483 14.19 -18.57 8.49
N CYS A 484 13.68 -17.42 8.05
CA CYS A 484 12.27 -17.04 8.18
C CYS A 484 11.34 -18.07 7.54
N ARG A 485 11.63 -18.51 6.30
CA ARG A 485 10.86 -19.56 5.63
C ARG A 485 10.88 -20.89 6.39
N SER A 486 12.05 -21.31 6.89
CA SER A 486 12.18 -22.53 7.68
C SER A 486 11.39 -22.47 9.00
N CYS A 487 11.41 -21.31 9.67
CA CYS A 487 10.60 -21.07 10.85
C CYS A 487 9.11 -21.23 10.54
N VAL A 488 8.62 -20.55 9.49
CA VAL A 488 7.23 -20.61 9.04
C VAL A 488 6.82 -22.05 8.74
N ALA A 489 7.61 -22.79 7.98
CA ALA A 489 7.35 -24.20 7.67
C ALA A 489 7.28 -25.06 8.93
N THR A 490 8.19 -24.83 9.89
CA THR A 490 8.25 -25.57 11.17
C THR A 490 7.04 -25.30 12.05
N LEU A 491 6.55 -24.06 12.11
CA LEU A 491 5.34 -23.73 12.87
C LEU A 491 4.09 -24.28 12.19
N THR A 492 4.00 -24.12 10.86
CA THR A 492 2.87 -24.62 10.07
C THR A 492 2.70 -26.14 10.22
N SER A 493 3.80 -26.91 10.14
CA SER A 493 3.74 -28.36 10.29
C SER A 493 3.31 -28.84 11.67
N LYS A 494 3.37 -27.95 12.68
CA LYS A 494 2.92 -28.20 14.05
C LYS A 494 1.51 -27.64 14.33
N GLY A 495 0.82 -27.15 13.31
CA GLY A 495 -0.48 -26.47 13.47
C GLY A 495 -0.39 -25.18 14.30
N GLN A 496 0.78 -24.56 14.36
CA GLN A 496 1.02 -23.31 15.10
C GLN A 496 0.96 -22.11 14.16
N ASP A 497 0.67 -20.92 14.72
CA ASP A 497 0.58 -19.68 13.94
C ASP A 497 1.96 -19.27 13.36
N PRO A 498 2.16 -19.36 12.03
CA PRO A 498 3.45 -19.06 11.41
C PRO A 498 3.86 -17.60 11.55
N TRP A 499 2.93 -16.72 11.93
CA TRP A 499 3.19 -15.30 12.17
C TRP A 499 4.14 -15.03 13.34
N GLN A 500 4.27 -15.96 14.26
CA GLN A 500 5.21 -15.84 15.38
C GLN A 500 6.68 -15.79 14.90
N CYS A 501 6.97 -16.22 13.67
CA CYS A 501 8.27 -16.02 13.05
C CYS A 501 8.49 -14.55 12.67
N HIS A 502 7.46 -13.85 12.16
CA HIS A 502 7.62 -12.52 11.59
C HIS A 502 8.12 -11.47 12.58
N SER A 503 7.92 -11.67 13.88
CA SER A 503 8.46 -10.75 14.89
C SER A 503 9.99 -10.66 14.87
N CYS A 504 10.71 -11.70 14.42
CA CYS A 504 12.16 -11.61 14.21
C CYS A 504 12.43 -10.66 13.03
N GLY A 505 13.15 -9.57 13.28
CA GLY A 505 13.53 -8.56 12.28
C GLY A 505 12.53 -7.43 12.06
N THR A 506 11.24 -7.52 12.40
CA THR A 506 10.25 -6.49 11.98
C THR A 506 10.01 -5.33 12.94
N LYS A 507 10.53 -5.39 14.17
CA LYS A 507 10.46 -4.27 15.13
C LYS A 507 11.62 -3.26 15.02
N GLY A 508 12.50 -3.41 14.03
CA GLY A 508 13.50 -2.40 13.69
C GLY A 508 14.77 -2.40 14.56
N TYR A 509 15.10 -3.51 15.24
CA TYR A 509 16.22 -3.53 16.19
C TYR A 509 17.46 -4.32 15.76
N THR A 510 17.41 -5.09 14.67
CA THR A 510 18.61 -5.63 14.04
C THR A 510 18.40 -5.94 12.55
N SER A 511 19.27 -5.42 11.69
CA SER A 511 19.41 -5.84 10.29
C SER A 511 20.39 -7.03 10.13
N ASP A 512 20.95 -7.53 11.24
CA ASP A 512 21.95 -8.60 11.24
C ASP A 512 21.31 -9.96 10.92
N ALA A 513 21.74 -10.56 9.80
CA ALA A 513 21.21 -11.84 9.33
C ALA A 513 21.55 -13.02 10.25
N THR A 514 22.64 -12.94 11.03
CA THR A 514 23.05 -13.98 11.97
C THR A 514 22.11 -14.01 13.16
N ILE A 515 21.83 -12.84 13.74
CA ILE A 515 20.89 -12.70 14.87
C ILE A 515 19.50 -13.17 14.45
N GLN A 516 19.02 -12.71 13.30
CA GLN A 516 17.72 -13.14 12.77
C GLN A 516 17.67 -14.63 12.49
N THR A 517 18.74 -15.22 11.92
CA THR A 517 18.78 -16.67 11.68
C THR A 517 18.61 -17.45 12.97
N ALA A 518 19.30 -17.05 14.04
CA ALA A 518 19.16 -17.70 15.35
C ALA A 518 17.75 -17.49 15.95
N CYS A 519 17.16 -16.29 15.82
CA CYS A 519 15.79 -16.05 16.29
C CYS A 519 14.79 -16.94 15.57
N PHE A 520 14.86 -17.00 14.23
CA PHE A 520 13.96 -17.78 13.40
C PHE A 520 14.13 -19.29 13.59
N THR A 521 15.36 -19.80 13.69
CA THR A 521 15.59 -21.24 13.64
C THR A 521 15.64 -21.91 15.01
N GLN A 522 15.93 -21.15 16.08
CA GLN A 522 16.15 -21.71 17.41
C GLN A 522 15.16 -21.15 18.43
N CYS A 523 15.07 -19.83 18.52
CA CYS A 523 14.30 -19.18 19.58
C CYS A 523 12.80 -19.33 19.37
N VAL A 524 12.27 -18.83 18.24
CA VAL A 524 10.82 -18.81 17.98
C VAL A 524 10.22 -20.22 18.05
N PRO A 525 10.71 -21.24 17.29
CA PRO A 525 10.10 -22.57 17.33
C PRO A 525 10.03 -23.19 18.73
N SER A 526 11.00 -22.89 19.59
CA SER A 526 11.06 -23.39 20.97
C SER A 526 10.15 -22.60 21.93
N ALA A 527 10.03 -21.29 21.70
CA ALA A 527 9.29 -20.36 22.55
C ALA A 527 7.78 -20.39 22.28
N VAL A 528 7.36 -20.74 21.06
CA VAL A 528 5.94 -20.90 20.68
C VAL A 528 5.25 -21.94 21.56
N ALA A 529 5.88 -23.10 21.75
CA ALA A 529 5.34 -24.17 22.61
C ALA A 529 5.17 -23.75 24.08
N LYS A 530 5.84 -22.66 24.49
CA LYS A 530 5.82 -22.11 25.85
C LYS A 530 4.96 -20.84 25.96
N GLY A 531 4.31 -20.39 24.87
CA GLY A 531 3.52 -19.16 24.83
C GLY A 531 4.32 -17.86 24.97
N ILE A 532 5.63 -17.88 24.70
CA ILE A 532 6.54 -16.74 24.91
C ILE A 532 7.32 -16.34 23.65
N ALA A 533 6.81 -16.65 22.45
CA ALA A 533 7.48 -16.34 21.18
C ALA A 533 7.85 -14.85 21.02
N TRP A 534 7.06 -13.96 21.62
CA TRP A 534 7.30 -12.51 21.65
C TRP A 534 8.64 -12.13 22.33
N ALA A 535 9.12 -12.92 23.29
CA ALA A 535 10.35 -12.66 24.03
C ALA A 535 11.61 -12.77 23.17
N CYS A 536 11.58 -13.61 22.13
CA CYS A 536 12.68 -13.76 21.19
C CYS A 536 12.97 -12.42 20.49
N ALA A 537 11.94 -11.74 19.99
CA ALA A 537 12.10 -10.46 19.33
C ALA A 537 12.27 -9.30 20.34
N ASP A 538 11.44 -9.23 21.37
CA ASP A 538 11.38 -8.05 22.25
C ASP A 538 12.60 -7.92 23.19
N TYR A 539 13.24 -9.02 23.56
CA TYR A 539 14.39 -9.00 24.47
C TYR A 539 15.70 -9.43 23.81
N CYS A 540 15.65 -10.43 22.93
CA CYS A 540 16.86 -11.02 22.37
C CYS A 540 17.34 -10.35 21.07
N GLU A 541 16.52 -9.51 20.45
CA GLU A 541 16.90 -8.72 19.27
C GLU A 541 16.98 -7.21 19.54
N ALA A 542 16.57 -6.73 20.71
CA ALA A 542 16.57 -5.30 21.03
C ALA A 542 17.98 -4.70 21.04
N GLN A 543 18.19 -3.60 20.29
CA GLN A 543 19.52 -2.97 20.12
C GLN A 543 20.15 -2.56 21.46
N ALA A 544 19.35 -2.11 22.43
CA ALA A 544 19.83 -1.78 23.78
C ALA A 544 20.43 -3.00 24.54
N ASN A 545 19.97 -4.21 24.23
CA ASN A 545 20.40 -5.44 24.91
C ASN A 545 21.56 -6.13 24.18
N VAL A 546 21.64 -5.95 22.87
CA VAL A 546 22.49 -6.76 21.99
C VAL A 546 23.57 -5.93 21.28
N ALA A 547 23.30 -4.66 21.01
CA ALA A 547 24.22 -3.68 20.39
C ALA A 547 24.94 -4.18 19.12
N GLY A 548 24.31 -5.06 18.33
CA GLY A 548 24.92 -5.63 17.12
C GLY A 548 25.98 -6.71 17.39
N ASP A 549 26.10 -7.23 18.62
CA ASP A 549 26.99 -8.34 18.96
C ASP A 549 26.22 -9.68 18.91
N PRO A 550 26.50 -10.55 17.92
CA PRO A 550 25.81 -11.84 17.80
C PRO A 550 25.99 -12.76 19.01
N SER A 551 27.08 -12.61 19.78
CA SER A 551 27.33 -13.40 20.99
C SER A 551 26.35 -13.04 22.12
N ARG A 552 25.96 -11.77 22.22
CA ARG A 552 24.97 -11.27 23.18
C ARG A 552 23.56 -11.76 22.85
N ALA A 553 23.22 -11.74 21.57
CA ALA A 553 21.93 -12.21 21.07
C ALA A 553 21.77 -13.72 21.30
N SER A 554 22.78 -14.50 20.90
CA SER A 554 22.78 -15.95 21.04
C SER A 554 22.74 -16.42 22.50
N GLN A 555 23.44 -15.73 23.42
CA GLN A 555 23.33 -16.00 24.86
C GLN A 555 21.92 -15.75 25.40
N CYS A 556 21.29 -14.64 25.00
CA CYS A 556 19.92 -14.32 25.41
C CYS A 556 18.90 -15.32 24.84
N MET A 557 19.01 -15.66 23.55
CA MET A 557 18.18 -16.69 22.92
C MET A 557 18.37 -18.07 23.57
N SER A 558 19.60 -18.42 23.94
CA SER A 558 19.90 -19.67 24.67
C SER A 558 19.22 -19.69 26.05
N CYS A 559 19.17 -18.55 26.75
CA CYS A 559 18.43 -18.42 28.01
C CYS A 559 16.94 -18.71 27.83
N VAL A 560 16.28 -18.11 26.83
CA VAL A 560 14.84 -18.30 26.56
C VAL A 560 14.52 -19.74 26.11
N THR A 561 15.43 -20.35 25.34
CA THR A 561 15.22 -21.71 24.81
C THR A 561 15.45 -22.80 25.87
N ALA A 562 16.36 -22.59 26.83
CA ALA A 562 16.61 -23.50 27.94
C ALA A 562 15.35 -23.72 28.81
N GLY A 563 15.11 -24.96 29.20
CA GLY A 563 13.77 -25.52 29.49
C GLY A 563 12.95 -24.98 30.67
N LYS A 564 13.38 -23.95 31.42
CA LYS A 564 12.62 -23.44 32.60
C LYS A 564 12.20 -21.96 32.53
N VAL A 565 12.38 -21.30 31.38
CA VAL A 565 11.88 -19.94 31.15
C VAL A 565 10.41 -19.96 30.71
N ASN A 566 9.60 -19.09 31.30
CA ASN A 566 8.16 -18.91 31.05
C ASN A 566 7.77 -17.42 31.12
N SER A 567 6.49 -17.11 30.91
CA SER A 567 5.99 -15.73 30.89
C SER A 567 6.24 -14.93 32.17
N GLY A 568 6.37 -15.61 33.32
CA GLY A 568 6.60 -14.99 34.64
C GLY A 568 8.07 -14.81 35.02
N ASN A 569 9.02 -15.18 34.16
CA ASN A 569 10.45 -15.00 34.45
C ASN A 569 11.32 -14.64 33.22
N VAL A 570 10.72 -14.52 32.03
CA VAL A 570 11.44 -14.27 30.77
C VAL A 570 12.20 -12.94 30.73
N TRP A 571 11.74 -11.92 31.47
CA TRP A 571 12.47 -10.66 31.63
C TRP A 571 13.82 -10.82 32.34
N GLY A 572 14.01 -11.90 33.11
CA GLY A 572 15.28 -12.18 33.78
C GLY A 572 16.44 -12.28 32.79
N CYS A 573 16.20 -12.84 31.59
CA CYS A 573 17.22 -12.90 30.55
C CYS A 573 17.62 -11.48 30.11
N GLN A 574 16.66 -10.55 29.96
CA GLN A 574 16.96 -9.14 29.69
C GLN A 574 17.76 -8.50 30.83
N SER A 575 17.34 -8.68 32.09
CA SER A 575 18.06 -8.12 33.25
C SER A 575 19.50 -8.60 33.33
N CYS A 576 19.77 -9.85 32.95
CA CYS A 576 21.13 -10.37 32.84
C CYS A 576 21.94 -9.66 31.75
N MET A 577 21.32 -9.30 30.62
CA MET A 577 21.99 -8.58 29.53
C MET A 577 22.40 -7.16 29.90
N THR A 578 21.59 -6.47 30.70
CA THR A 578 21.79 -5.06 31.06
C THR A 578 22.52 -4.88 32.39
N GLY A 579 22.48 -5.87 33.28
CA GLY A 579 23.09 -5.80 34.61
C GLY A 579 24.61 -5.93 34.65
N THR A 580 25.26 -6.32 33.54
CA THR A 580 26.72 -6.45 33.48
C THR A 580 27.28 -6.41 32.05
N SER A 581 28.45 -5.80 31.89
CA SER A 581 29.19 -5.76 30.62
C SER A 581 30.05 -7.01 30.37
N SER A 582 30.35 -7.79 31.42
CA SER A 582 31.17 -9.01 31.36
C SER A 582 30.41 -10.18 30.72
N SER A 583 31.02 -10.81 29.70
CA SER A 583 30.46 -11.99 29.03
C SER A 583 30.30 -13.18 29.97
N THR A 584 31.28 -13.42 30.84
CA THR A 584 31.28 -14.51 31.84
C THR A 584 30.19 -14.31 32.89
N SER A 585 30.02 -13.07 33.37
CA SER A 585 28.96 -12.75 34.34
C SER A 585 27.59 -12.86 33.67
N ARG A 586 27.42 -12.38 32.43
CA ARG A 586 26.18 -12.60 31.66
C ARG A 586 25.84 -14.08 31.54
N ALA A 587 26.79 -14.93 31.14
CA ALA A 587 26.55 -16.36 31.01
C ALA A 587 26.12 -17.01 32.34
N THR A 588 26.77 -16.63 33.44
CA THR A 588 26.41 -17.10 34.80
C THR A 588 25.00 -16.66 35.19
N CYS A 589 24.64 -15.40 34.93
CA CYS A 589 23.31 -14.86 35.18
C CYS A 589 22.24 -15.59 34.35
N MET A 590 22.49 -15.76 33.05
CA MET A 590 21.57 -16.45 32.14
C MET A 590 21.33 -17.89 32.58
N SER A 591 22.38 -18.60 33.02
CA SER A 591 22.24 -19.95 33.57
C SER A 591 21.40 -19.98 34.86
N CYS A 592 21.55 -18.98 35.73
CA CYS A 592 20.72 -18.80 36.92
C CYS A 592 19.23 -18.65 36.57
N VAL A 593 18.92 -17.81 35.59
CA VAL A 593 17.53 -17.60 35.11
C VAL A 593 16.99 -18.87 34.44
N ALA A 594 17.72 -19.40 33.47
CA ALA A 594 17.32 -20.58 32.68
C ALA A 594 17.13 -21.84 33.52
N SER A 595 17.85 -21.98 34.63
CA SER A 595 17.76 -23.11 35.55
C SER A 595 16.86 -22.84 36.76
N ASN A 596 16.31 -21.63 36.88
CA ASN A 596 15.53 -21.16 38.03
C ASN A 596 16.28 -21.39 39.37
N LEU A 597 17.57 -21.07 39.42
CA LEU A 597 18.41 -21.27 40.61
C LEU A 597 18.00 -20.34 41.76
N LEU A 598 17.66 -19.10 41.42
CA LEU A 598 17.25 -18.02 42.30
C LEU A 598 16.04 -17.28 41.68
N PRO A 599 15.29 -16.49 42.46
CA PRO A 599 14.40 -15.47 41.93
C PRO A 599 15.12 -14.62 40.87
N THR A 600 14.47 -14.39 39.73
CA THR A 600 15.09 -13.77 38.54
C THR A 600 15.76 -12.43 38.80
N TRP A 601 15.22 -11.62 39.71
CA TRP A 601 15.78 -10.33 40.09
C TRP A 601 17.11 -10.43 40.88
N GLN A 602 17.43 -11.59 41.47
CA GLN A 602 18.67 -11.84 42.20
C GLN A 602 19.80 -12.34 41.28
N CYS A 603 19.47 -12.89 40.10
CA CYS A 603 20.45 -13.49 39.20
C CYS A 603 21.56 -12.51 38.73
N PRO A 604 21.27 -11.22 38.45
CA PRO A 604 22.33 -10.27 38.08
C PRO A 604 23.35 -10.03 39.20
N GLN A 605 22.91 -9.99 40.46
CA GLN A 605 23.78 -9.72 41.61
C GLN A 605 24.74 -10.88 41.88
N CYS A 606 24.26 -12.13 41.86
CA CYS A 606 25.10 -13.30 42.10
C CYS A 606 26.10 -13.56 40.96
N ALA A 607 25.75 -13.17 39.74
CA ALA A 607 26.62 -13.28 38.58
C ALA A 607 27.84 -12.35 38.65
N ASN A 608 27.68 -11.16 39.24
CA ASN A 608 28.81 -10.26 39.52
C ASN A 608 29.72 -10.81 40.63
N ALA A 609 29.18 -11.60 41.54
CA ALA A 609 29.94 -12.34 42.56
C ALA A 609 30.56 -13.65 42.04
N GLY A 610 30.33 -14.04 40.79
CA GLY A 610 30.90 -15.24 40.17
C GLY A 610 30.24 -16.57 40.54
N SER A 611 29.14 -16.58 41.30
CA SER A 611 28.44 -17.81 41.69
C SER A 611 26.97 -17.57 42.04
N CYS A 612 26.06 -18.34 41.44
CA CYS A 612 24.62 -18.30 41.72
C CYS A 612 24.10 -19.55 42.46
N ARG A 613 24.96 -20.23 43.22
CA ARG A 613 24.56 -21.40 44.04
C ARG A 613 23.76 -20.95 45.27
N ARG A 614 22.67 -21.66 45.59
CA ARG A 614 21.79 -21.48 46.76
C ARG A 614 22.45 -21.56 48.15
N ARG A 615 23.78 -21.56 48.28
CA ARG A 615 24.41 -21.57 49.61
C ARG A 615 24.22 -20.21 50.28
N GLN A 616 23.16 -20.16 51.08
CA GLN A 616 22.92 -19.28 52.22
C GLN A 616 23.24 -17.79 52.00
N MET A 617 22.25 -17.05 51.50
CA MET A 617 22.10 -15.64 51.86
C MET A 617 21.62 -15.53 53.31
N ARG A 618 22.52 -15.83 54.26
CA ARG A 618 22.47 -15.27 55.60
C ARG A 618 23.66 -14.32 55.72
N HIS A 619 23.35 -13.07 56.07
CA HIS A 619 24.24 -11.92 56.29
C HIS A 619 24.74 -11.28 54.99
N SER A 620 24.55 -9.99 54.75
CA SER A 620 24.61 -8.84 55.65
C SER A 620 23.54 -7.79 55.37
N LEU A 621 22.91 -7.29 56.46
CA LEU A 621 22.25 -5.99 56.54
C LEU A 621 23.25 -4.86 56.38
#